data_AF-A0A5N7ZCT7-F1
#
_entry.id   AF-A0A5N7ZCT7-F1
#
_cell.length_a   1.000
_cell.length_b   1.000
_cell.length_c   1.000
_cell.angle_alpha   90.00
_cell.angle_beta   90.00
_cell.angle_gamma   90.00
#
_symmetry.space_group_name_H-M   'P 1'
#
loop_
_entity.id
_entity.type
_entity.pdbx_description
1 polymer ?
#
loop_
_entity_poly.entity_id
_entity_poly.type
_entity_poly.pdbx_seq_one_letter_code
_entity_poly.pdbx_strand_id
1 'polypeptide(L)'
;MLVPNRHEATNEYRYGFNGHEKDDEIKGEGNSVDYGFRMHDPRAGRWFAVDPLAEKHPEISPYVYTANNPIRYIDPDGRDWVEGKNGSITWRKDVNANNYSTVLKDGETYRGTYYERAKNWDNGKHKGLVLEAYHTFGKMSYSPAKEVSINVEGKMRNSVIGDVDVSLNATFESGKTKTLGTYKAVAGGFGNGAPENGDYTISNYLDRGPKGLYNKGMNRDGIGFSYNLDPLFDTGRTLLRFHPDGNKEGTLGCIGFAGNAMILTEFRDTLNSMLKVDKTIPTNINITNNPNNNGRSGKKLPKVNE
;
A
#
# COMPACT_ATOMS: atom_id res chain seq x y z
N MET A 1 15.79 25.14 -26.37
CA MET A 1 17.24 24.97 -26.54
C MET A 1 17.69 24.41 -25.22
N LEU A 2 18.07 23.12 -25.21
CA LEU A 2 18.60 22.51 -24.00
C LEU A 2 19.93 23.21 -23.66
N VAL A 3 20.14 23.51 -22.39
CA VAL A 3 21.36 24.19 -21.94
C VAL A 3 22.50 23.16 -21.96
N PRO A 4 23.61 23.40 -22.67
CA PRO A 4 24.74 22.46 -22.74
C PRO A 4 25.15 21.97 -21.34
N ASN A 5 25.30 20.65 -21.17
CA ASN A 5 25.69 19.98 -19.92
C ASN A 5 24.78 20.23 -18.70
N ARG A 6 23.52 20.67 -18.90
CA ARG A 6 22.49 20.77 -17.84
C ARG A 6 21.16 20.16 -18.27
N HIS A 7 21.20 18.94 -18.78
CA HIS A 7 20.03 18.15 -19.13
C HIS A 7 20.38 16.69 -18.82
N GLU A 8 19.71 16.14 -17.81
CA GLU A 8 19.78 14.74 -17.45
C GLU A 8 18.32 14.28 -17.31
N ALA A 9 17.84 13.54 -18.30
CA ALA A 9 16.58 12.81 -18.19
C ALA A 9 16.90 11.35 -17.89
N THR A 10 16.36 10.85 -16.79
CA THR A 10 16.34 9.41 -16.56
C THR A 10 15.30 8.81 -17.49
N ASN A 11 15.67 7.80 -18.29
CA ASN A 11 14.74 7.08 -19.17
C ASN A 11 13.56 6.43 -18.42
N GLU A 12 13.61 6.40 -17.09
CA GLU A 12 12.60 5.79 -16.22
C GLU A 12 11.43 6.74 -15.88
N TYR A 13 11.58 8.06 -16.01
CA TYR A 13 10.55 9.01 -15.55
C TYR A 13 9.74 9.66 -16.68
N ARG A 14 8.60 9.04 -17.00
CA ARG A 14 7.71 9.45 -18.10
C ARG A 14 6.77 10.63 -17.81
N TYR A 15 6.67 11.10 -16.56
CA TYR A 15 5.70 12.13 -16.19
C TYR A 15 6.37 13.49 -15.93
N GLY A 16 5.64 14.59 -16.08
CA GLY A 16 6.19 15.94 -16.04
C GLY A 16 5.23 16.98 -15.48
N PHE A 17 5.12 18.09 -16.20
CA PHE A 17 4.33 19.26 -15.81
C PHE A 17 2.85 18.88 -15.58
N ASN A 18 2.31 19.27 -14.42
CA ASN A 18 0.95 18.92 -13.95
C ASN A 18 0.64 17.40 -13.91
N GLY A 19 1.67 16.54 -13.80
CA GLY A 19 1.49 15.08 -13.72
C GLY A 19 1.16 14.41 -15.05
N HIS A 20 1.27 15.15 -16.16
CA HIS A 20 1.01 14.63 -17.50
C HIS A 20 2.25 13.96 -18.11
N GLU A 21 2.03 13.01 -19.01
CA GLU A 21 3.09 12.23 -19.66
C GLU A 21 3.92 13.17 -20.56
N LYS A 22 5.24 13.13 -20.42
CA LYS A 22 6.17 13.78 -21.34
C LYS A 22 6.28 12.90 -22.57
N ASP A 23 6.05 13.49 -23.74
CA ASP A 23 6.26 12.82 -25.01
C ASP A 23 7.42 13.52 -25.72
N ASP A 24 8.55 12.84 -25.81
CA ASP A 24 9.76 13.39 -26.43
C ASP A 24 9.91 12.93 -27.90
N GLU A 25 9.00 12.11 -28.44
CA GLU A 25 9.07 11.56 -29.80
C GLU A 25 8.80 12.63 -30.86
N ILE A 26 7.87 13.55 -30.58
CA ILE A 26 7.37 14.51 -31.58
C ILE A 26 8.20 15.79 -31.66
N LYS A 27 8.71 16.30 -30.52
CA LYS A 27 9.49 17.56 -30.48
C LYS A 27 10.81 17.47 -29.73
N GLY A 28 11.29 16.27 -29.45
CA GLY A 28 12.49 16.06 -28.64
C GLY A 28 12.28 16.42 -27.17
N GLU A 29 13.31 16.19 -26.37
CA GLU A 29 13.25 16.19 -24.91
C GLU A 29 12.64 17.47 -24.30
N GLY A 30 11.59 17.28 -23.48
CA GLY A 30 10.96 18.33 -22.68
C GLY A 30 10.12 19.34 -23.45
N ASN A 31 9.78 19.06 -24.71
CA ASN A 31 9.08 20.01 -25.59
C ASN A 31 7.61 19.66 -25.84
N SER A 32 7.15 18.50 -25.38
CA SER A 32 5.75 18.07 -25.51
C SER A 32 5.26 17.38 -24.25
N VAL A 33 4.06 17.75 -23.82
CA VAL A 33 3.37 17.10 -22.70
C VAL A 33 1.99 16.68 -23.20
N ASP A 34 1.66 15.40 -23.07
CA ASP A 34 0.40 14.83 -23.52
C ASP A 34 -0.71 15.06 -22.48
N TYR A 35 -1.67 15.92 -22.83
CA TYR A 35 -2.89 16.14 -22.06
C TYR A 35 -4.09 15.35 -22.62
N GLY A 36 -3.82 14.26 -23.35
CA GLY A 36 -4.78 13.29 -23.85
C GLY A 36 -5.55 13.78 -25.08
N PHE A 37 -6.26 14.91 -24.96
CA PHE A 37 -6.98 15.52 -26.08
C PHE A 37 -6.10 16.43 -26.92
N ARG A 38 -5.05 16.98 -26.32
CA ARG A 38 -4.13 17.92 -26.96
C ARG A 38 -2.72 17.72 -26.41
N MET A 39 -1.74 18.01 -27.26
CA MET A 39 -0.36 18.13 -26.84
C MET A 39 -0.05 19.57 -26.45
N HIS A 40 0.52 19.75 -25.26
CA HIS A 40 0.95 21.03 -24.72
C HIS A 40 2.43 21.27 -25.02
N ASP A 41 2.75 22.49 -25.46
CA ASP A 41 4.10 23.03 -25.51
C ASP A 41 4.41 23.71 -24.16
N PRO A 42 5.18 23.08 -23.25
CA PRO A 42 5.55 23.72 -21.98
C PRO A 42 6.45 24.95 -22.17
N ARG A 43 7.11 25.10 -23.32
CA ARG A 43 8.04 26.23 -23.57
C ARG A 43 7.30 27.43 -24.15
N ALA A 44 6.34 27.19 -25.03
CA ALA A 44 5.47 28.25 -25.55
C ALA A 44 4.29 28.55 -24.60
N GLY A 45 3.93 27.62 -23.70
CA GLY A 45 2.74 27.72 -22.86
C GLY A 45 1.45 27.69 -23.67
N ARG A 46 1.41 26.86 -24.74
CA ARG A 46 0.34 26.82 -25.74
C ARG A 46 0.04 25.38 -26.16
N TRP A 47 -1.17 25.16 -26.66
CA TRP A 47 -1.54 23.91 -27.31
C TRP A 47 -0.98 23.81 -28.73
N PHE A 48 -0.64 22.61 -29.17
CA PHE A 48 -0.27 22.35 -30.57
C PHE A 48 -1.47 22.40 -31.52
N ALA A 49 -2.68 22.20 -31.01
CA ALA A 49 -3.91 22.15 -31.78
C ALA A 49 -5.00 23.05 -31.17
N VAL A 50 -5.98 23.40 -32.00
CA VAL A 50 -7.18 24.15 -31.63
C VAL A 50 -7.94 23.38 -30.54
N ASP A 51 -8.40 24.10 -29.50
CA ASP A 51 -9.31 23.55 -28.48
C ASP A 51 -10.60 23.00 -29.12
N PRO A 52 -10.97 21.72 -28.91
CA PRO A 52 -12.26 21.19 -29.36
C PRO A 52 -13.48 21.95 -28.81
N LEU A 53 -13.31 22.70 -27.71
CA LEU A 53 -14.32 23.55 -27.08
C LEU A 53 -14.13 25.04 -27.42
N ALA A 54 -13.27 25.39 -28.38
CA ALA A 54 -13.01 26.78 -28.77
C ALA A 54 -14.28 27.57 -29.08
N GLU A 55 -15.28 26.95 -29.71
CA GLU A 55 -16.57 27.59 -30.03
C GLU A 55 -17.35 28.04 -28.79
N LYS A 56 -17.13 27.40 -27.63
CA LYS A 56 -17.77 27.80 -26.36
C LYS A 56 -17.08 28.98 -25.68
N HIS A 57 -15.85 29.28 -26.11
CA HIS A 57 -14.99 30.32 -25.55
C HIS A 57 -14.43 31.22 -26.66
N PRO A 58 -15.28 31.89 -27.45
CA PRO A 58 -14.82 32.75 -28.54
C PRO A 58 -13.94 33.92 -28.05
N GLU A 59 -14.04 34.28 -26.77
CA GLU A 59 -13.23 35.31 -26.12
C GLU A 59 -11.79 34.86 -25.82
N ILE A 60 -11.48 33.57 -25.97
CA ILE A 60 -10.19 32.98 -25.63
C ILE A 60 -9.54 32.39 -26.88
N SER A 61 -8.24 32.62 -27.05
CA SER A 61 -7.49 32.00 -28.16
C SER A 61 -7.60 30.47 -28.06
N PRO A 62 -7.91 29.76 -29.17
CA PRO A 62 -8.07 28.30 -29.17
C PRO A 62 -6.78 27.54 -28.85
N TYR A 63 -5.64 28.22 -28.80
CA TYR A 63 -4.33 27.64 -28.48
C TYR A 63 -3.86 27.97 -27.06
N VAL A 64 -4.64 28.75 -26.28
CA VAL A 64 -4.19 29.17 -24.96
C VAL A 64 -4.20 27.99 -23.99
N TYR A 65 -3.12 27.85 -23.24
CA TYR A 65 -3.10 26.96 -22.08
C TYR A 65 -3.68 27.70 -20.86
N THR A 66 -4.63 27.08 -20.15
CA THR A 66 -5.15 27.53 -18.83
C THR A 66 -5.53 29.01 -18.74
N ALA A 67 -6.09 29.57 -19.81
CA ALA A 67 -6.42 30.99 -19.93
C ALA A 67 -5.25 31.95 -19.56
N ASN A 68 -4.01 31.55 -19.88
CA ASN A 68 -2.77 32.24 -19.50
C ASN A 68 -2.53 32.36 -17.99
N ASN A 69 -3.17 31.53 -17.16
CA ASN A 69 -2.92 31.50 -15.73
C ASN A 69 -2.59 30.08 -15.22
N PRO A 70 -1.47 29.49 -15.68
CA PRO A 70 -1.05 28.13 -15.33
C PRO A 70 -0.62 27.95 -13.87
N ILE A 71 -0.48 29.05 -13.13
CA ILE A 71 -0.21 29.02 -11.67
C ILE A 71 -1.50 28.75 -10.91
N ARG A 72 -2.62 29.32 -11.38
CA ARG A 72 -3.93 29.21 -10.72
C ARG A 72 -4.79 28.09 -11.28
N TYR A 73 -4.69 27.81 -12.57
CA TYR A 73 -5.51 26.83 -13.26
C TYR A 73 -4.64 25.73 -13.82
N ILE A 74 -5.13 24.50 -13.66
CA ILE A 74 -4.67 23.32 -14.37
C ILE A 74 -5.72 23.09 -15.46
N ASP A 75 -5.36 22.48 -16.59
CA ASP A 75 -6.33 21.96 -17.56
C ASP A 75 -6.60 20.48 -17.20
N PRO A 76 -7.50 20.19 -16.24
CA PRO A 76 -8.04 18.85 -16.10
C PRO A 76 -8.97 18.65 -17.29
N ASP A 77 -8.95 17.48 -17.91
CA ASP A 77 -9.97 17.10 -18.90
C ASP A 77 -11.40 17.00 -18.30
N GLY A 78 -11.58 17.47 -17.06
CA GLY A 78 -12.81 17.53 -16.29
C GLY A 78 -13.20 16.18 -15.70
N ARG A 79 -12.32 15.18 -15.78
CA ARG A 79 -12.61 13.80 -15.42
C ARG A 79 -11.64 13.32 -14.37
N ASP A 80 -12.17 12.56 -13.43
CA ASP A 80 -11.41 11.98 -12.34
C ASP A 80 -11.86 10.56 -12.04
N TRP A 81 -10.98 9.80 -11.39
CA TRP A 81 -11.31 8.48 -10.89
C TRP A 81 -12.27 8.58 -9.71
N VAL A 82 -13.29 7.74 -9.75
CA VAL A 82 -14.27 7.56 -8.67
C VAL A 82 -14.33 6.09 -8.31
N GLU A 83 -14.24 5.82 -7.01
CA GLU A 83 -14.49 4.50 -6.46
C GLU A 83 -15.95 4.38 -6.03
N GLY A 84 -16.64 3.39 -6.58
CA GLY A 84 -17.99 3.04 -6.17
C GLY A 84 -18.00 2.26 -4.86
N LYS A 85 -19.18 2.17 -4.23
CA LYS A 85 -19.41 1.43 -2.97
C LYS A 85 -18.96 -0.04 -3.00
N ASN A 86 -18.95 -0.66 -4.18
CA ASN A 86 -18.50 -2.03 -4.41
C ASN A 86 -16.98 -2.14 -4.68
N GLY A 87 -16.23 -1.04 -4.58
CA GLY A 87 -14.80 -0.96 -4.90
C GLY A 87 -14.49 -0.91 -6.40
N SER A 88 -15.48 -0.76 -7.30
CA SER A 88 -15.20 -0.55 -8.72
C SER A 88 -14.66 0.85 -8.96
N ILE A 89 -13.56 0.97 -9.70
CA ILE A 89 -12.95 2.25 -10.05
C ILE A 89 -13.38 2.63 -11.47
N THR A 90 -13.88 3.85 -11.63
CA THR A 90 -14.41 4.35 -12.92
C THR A 90 -13.90 5.75 -13.22
N TRP A 91 -13.53 6.00 -14.48
CA TRP A 91 -13.14 7.32 -14.96
C TRP A 91 -14.41 8.10 -15.32
N ARG A 92 -14.77 9.11 -14.53
CA ARG A 92 -16.06 9.78 -14.65
C ARG A 92 -15.93 11.18 -15.24
N LYS A 93 -16.65 11.40 -16.34
CA LYS A 93 -16.64 12.67 -17.09
C LYS A 93 -17.35 13.83 -16.39
N ASP A 94 -18.16 13.53 -15.38
CA ASP A 94 -18.98 14.49 -14.66
C ASP A 94 -18.37 14.88 -13.30
N VAL A 95 -17.29 14.21 -12.88
CA VAL A 95 -16.64 14.42 -11.59
C VAL A 95 -15.26 15.01 -11.79
N ASN A 96 -14.99 16.10 -11.08
CA ASN A 96 -13.69 16.70 -10.96
C ASN A 96 -13.43 17.26 -9.54
N ALA A 97 -12.20 17.68 -9.28
CA ALA A 97 -11.78 18.31 -8.02
C ALA A 97 -12.66 19.47 -7.51
N ASN A 98 -13.37 20.18 -8.40
CA ASN A 98 -14.19 21.33 -8.01
C ASN A 98 -15.65 20.96 -7.69
N ASN A 99 -16.16 19.83 -8.20
CA ASN A 99 -17.58 19.48 -8.09
C ASN A 99 -17.84 18.12 -7.41
N TYR A 100 -16.80 17.34 -7.06
CA TYR A 100 -16.97 15.99 -6.54
C TYR A 100 -17.91 15.95 -5.31
N SER A 101 -17.84 16.93 -4.43
CA SER A 101 -18.67 16.98 -3.21
C SER A 101 -20.17 17.06 -3.50
N THR A 102 -20.59 17.54 -4.67
CA THR A 102 -22.00 17.67 -5.06
C THR A 102 -22.44 16.62 -6.08
N VAL A 103 -21.50 16.05 -6.84
CA VAL A 103 -21.80 15.08 -7.91
C VAL A 103 -21.67 13.62 -7.46
N LEU A 104 -20.85 13.34 -6.43
CA LEU A 104 -20.73 11.99 -5.90
C LEU A 104 -22.05 11.51 -5.29
N LYS A 105 -22.39 10.26 -5.59
CA LYS A 105 -23.51 9.54 -5.00
C LYS A 105 -23.09 8.96 -3.65
N ASP A 106 -24.09 8.60 -2.84
CA ASP A 106 -23.84 7.97 -1.54
C ASP A 106 -22.97 6.71 -1.68
N GLY A 107 -21.91 6.64 -0.87
CA GLY A 107 -20.91 5.57 -0.89
C GLY A 107 -19.88 5.64 -2.01
N GLU A 108 -19.88 6.68 -2.87
CA GLU A 108 -18.78 6.91 -3.80
C GLU A 108 -17.64 7.71 -3.15
N THR A 109 -16.41 7.44 -3.57
CA THR A 109 -15.20 8.12 -3.08
C THR A 109 -14.46 8.74 -4.25
N TYR A 110 -14.17 10.03 -4.15
CA TYR A 110 -13.33 10.74 -5.11
C TYR A 110 -11.88 10.29 -4.98
N ARG A 111 -11.28 9.86 -6.10
CA ARG A 111 -9.89 9.39 -6.17
C ARG A 111 -8.98 10.31 -7.00
N GLY A 112 -9.55 11.26 -7.75
CA GLY A 112 -8.81 12.25 -8.54
C GLY A 112 -8.17 11.70 -9.82
N THR A 113 -7.23 12.44 -10.38
CA THR A 113 -6.59 12.10 -11.66
C THR A 113 -5.60 10.93 -11.56
N TYR A 114 -5.11 10.65 -10.36
CA TYR A 114 -4.17 9.57 -10.08
C TYR A 114 -4.52 8.85 -8.78
N TYR A 115 -4.59 7.53 -8.83
CA TYR A 115 -4.85 6.69 -7.66
C TYR A 115 -4.12 5.35 -7.77
N GLU A 116 -3.64 4.85 -6.64
CA GLU A 116 -3.05 3.53 -6.55
C GLU A 116 -3.68 2.73 -5.44
N ARG A 117 -3.85 1.43 -5.68
CA ARG A 117 -4.19 0.48 -4.62
C ARG A 117 -3.56 -0.87 -4.87
N ALA A 118 -3.22 -1.54 -3.79
CA ALA A 118 -2.87 -2.96 -3.83
C ALA A 118 -4.14 -3.79 -3.68
N LYS A 119 -4.29 -4.83 -4.50
CA LYS A 119 -5.47 -5.70 -4.48
C LYS A 119 -5.11 -7.11 -4.90
N ASN A 120 -5.82 -8.09 -4.34
CA ASN A 120 -5.83 -9.44 -4.89
C ASN A 120 -6.52 -9.48 -6.24
N TRP A 121 -5.82 -9.96 -7.25
CA TRP A 121 -6.37 -10.20 -8.57
C TRP A 121 -6.41 -11.70 -8.88
N ASP A 122 -7.54 -12.15 -9.42
CA ASP A 122 -7.69 -13.46 -10.07
C ASP A 122 -8.47 -13.24 -11.36
N ASN A 123 -7.74 -13.20 -12.49
CA ASN A 123 -8.33 -13.05 -13.82
C ASN A 123 -8.09 -14.30 -14.69
N GLY A 124 -7.73 -15.42 -14.06
CA GLY A 124 -7.36 -16.67 -14.75
C GLY A 124 -5.94 -16.69 -15.34
N LYS A 125 -5.33 -15.53 -15.66
CA LYS A 125 -3.93 -15.43 -16.14
C LYS A 125 -2.95 -15.06 -15.03
N HIS A 126 -3.37 -14.15 -14.15
CA HIS A 126 -2.62 -13.75 -12.96
C HIS A 126 -3.48 -14.04 -11.74
N LYS A 127 -2.85 -14.68 -10.75
CA LYS A 127 -3.41 -14.97 -9.44
C LYS A 127 -2.44 -14.44 -8.40
N GLY A 128 -2.81 -13.37 -7.70
CA GLY A 128 -1.95 -12.81 -6.67
C GLY A 128 -2.19 -11.33 -6.40
N LEU A 129 -1.39 -10.79 -5.50
CA LEU A 129 -1.39 -9.38 -5.15
C LEU A 129 -0.83 -8.55 -6.30
N VAL A 130 -1.52 -7.49 -6.70
CA VAL A 130 -1.08 -6.53 -7.72
C VAL A 130 -1.24 -5.11 -7.24
N LEU A 131 -0.40 -4.20 -7.72
CA LEU A 131 -0.57 -2.76 -7.62
C LEU A 131 -1.32 -2.28 -8.85
N GLU A 132 -2.57 -1.88 -8.68
CA GLU A 132 -3.34 -1.16 -9.69
C GLU A 132 -2.97 0.32 -9.59
N ALA A 133 -2.56 0.91 -10.72
CA ALA A 133 -2.38 2.36 -10.84
C ALA A 133 -3.33 2.90 -11.91
N TYR A 134 -4.08 3.90 -11.49
CA TYR A 134 -5.10 4.61 -12.24
C TYR A 134 -4.51 5.98 -12.57
N HIS A 135 -4.25 6.23 -13.84
CA HIS A 135 -3.56 7.41 -14.34
C HIS A 135 -4.53 8.39 -14.98
N THR A 136 -4.02 9.56 -15.35
CA THR A 136 -4.74 10.53 -16.16
C THR A 136 -5.30 9.88 -17.44
N PHE A 137 -6.39 10.46 -17.95
CA PHE A 137 -7.07 10.03 -19.18
C PHE A 137 -7.67 8.62 -19.14
N GLY A 138 -7.96 8.11 -17.95
CA GLY A 138 -8.58 6.78 -17.80
C GLY A 138 -7.61 5.63 -18.09
N LYS A 139 -6.29 5.89 -18.19
CA LYS A 139 -5.28 4.86 -18.40
C LYS A 139 -5.07 4.06 -17.12
N MET A 140 -4.96 2.74 -17.23
CA MET A 140 -4.67 1.84 -16.12
C MET A 140 -3.40 1.05 -16.38
N SER A 141 -2.63 0.81 -15.33
CA SER A 141 -1.52 -0.15 -15.33
C SER A 141 -1.58 -1.04 -14.10
N TYR A 142 -1.02 -2.23 -14.21
CA TYR A 142 -0.88 -3.16 -13.10
C TYR A 142 0.57 -3.61 -12.97
N SER A 143 0.99 -3.84 -11.73
CA SER A 143 2.29 -4.44 -11.43
C SER A 143 2.11 -5.58 -10.43
N PRO A 144 2.45 -6.83 -10.79
CA PRO A 144 2.42 -7.94 -9.85
C PRO A 144 3.34 -7.71 -8.64
N ALA A 145 2.95 -8.22 -7.48
CA ALA A 145 3.82 -8.27 -6.32
C ALA A 145 5.00 -9.20 -6.60
N LYS A 146 6.20 -8.68 -6.43
CA LYS A 146 7.46 -9.41 -6.59
C LYS A 146 7.94 -9.98 -5.26
N GLU A 147 7.88 -9.17 -4.21
CA GLU A 147 8.36 -9.50 -2.87
C GLU A 147 7.35 -9.00 -1.83
N VAL A 148 7.23 -9.71 -0.72
CA VAL A 148 6.36 -9.35 0.41
C VAL A 148 7.15 -9.46 1.71
N SER A 149 6.89 -8.57 2.66
CA SER A 149 7.56 -8.58 3.96
C SER A 149 6.68 -8.02 5.07
N ILE A 150 7.04 -8.34 6.32
CA ILE A 150 6.35 -7.86 7.51
C ILE A 150 7.36 -7.21 8.44
N ASN A 151 7.05 -6.02 8.93
CA ASN A 151 7.84 -5.36 9.96
C ASN A 151 7.00 -5.26 11.22
N VAL A 152 7.54 -5.72 12.34
CA VAL A 152 6.94 -5.57 13.67
C VAL A 152 7.81 -4.60 14.46
N GLU A 153 7.29 -3.41 14.72
CA GLU A 153 8.01 -2.37 15.44
C GLU A 153 7.23 -1.92 16.66
N GLY A 154 7.93 -1.56 17.73
CA GLY A 154 7.24 -1.06 18.91
C GLY A 154 8.15 -0.89 20.11
N LYS A 155 7.53 -0.87 21.28
CA LYS A 155 8.23 -0.67 22.55
C LYS A 155 7.65 -1.56 23.64
N MET A 156 8.53 -2.09 24.47
CA MET A 156 8.13 -2.77 25.70
C MET A 156 7.39 -1.80 26.64
N ARG A 157 6.19 -2.19 27.05
CA ARG A 157 5.42 -1.54 28.11
C ARG A 157 6.00 -1.89 29.48
N ASN A 158 6.45 -3.13 29.65
CA ASN A 158 7.13 -3.65 30.83
C ASN A 158 8.06 -4.81 30.43
N SER A 159 8.60 -5.58 31.37
CA SER A 159 9.56 -6.67 31.08
C SER A 159 8.99 -7.87 30.30
N VAL A 160 7.66 -7.96 30.11
CA VAL A 160 7.01 -9.13 29.50
C VAL A 160 5.99 -8.78 28.40
N ILE A 161 5.57 -7.52 28.30
CA ILE A 161 4.56 -7.03 27.34
C ILE A 161 5.13 -5.87 26.54
N GLY A 162 4.98 -5.93 25.22
CA GLY A 162 5.27 -4.84 24.29
C GLY A 162 4.06 -4.43 23.46
N ASP A 163 3.94 -3.13 23.23
CA ASP A 163 2.98 -2.55 22.29
C ASP A 163 3.67 -2.40 20.93
N VAL A 164 3.09 -3.02 19.90
CA VAL A 164 3.71 -3.10 18.56
C VAL A 164 2.73 -2.73 17.46
N ASP A 165 3.26 -2.16 16.40
CA ASP A 165 2.62 -1.97 15.12
C ASP A 165 3.20 -2.98 14.12
N VAL A 166 2.32 -3.74 13.47
CA VAL A 166 2.67 -4.74 12.46
C VAL A 166 2.33 -4.20 11.09
N SER A 167 3.35 -3.89 10.29
CA SER A 167 3.20 -3.36 8.95
C SER A 167 3.39 -4.45 7.91
N LEU A 168 2.40 -4.63 7.04
CA LEU A 168 2.43 -5.56 5.91
C LEU A 168 2.91 -4.81 4.67
N ASN A 169 4.00 -5.23 4.05
CA ASN A 169 4.60 -4.54 2.92
C ASN A 169 4.67 -5.43 1.68
N ALA A 170 4.58 -4.83 0.50
CA ALA A 170 4.83 -5.48 -0.78
C ALA A 170 5.67 -4.58 -1.69
N THR A 171 6.65 -5.19 -2.34
CA THR A 171 7.41 -4.59 -3.45
C THR A 171 6.92 -5.21 -4.75
N PHE A 172 6.59 -4.37 -5.72
CA PHE A 172 6.02 -4.77 -6.99
C PHE A 172 7.08 -4.79 -8.09
N GLU A 173 6.82 -5.50 -9.19
CA GLU A 173 7.74 -5.59 -10.35
C GLU A 173 8.13 -4.22 -10.93
N SER A 174 7.29 -3.20 -10.72
CA SER A 174 7.58 -1.80 -11.07
C SER A 174 8.65 -1.15 -10.19
N GLY A 175 9.23 -1.87 -9.21
CA GLY A 175 10.17 -1.36 -8.21
C GLY A 175 9.54 -0.54 -7.09
N LYS A 176 8.20 -0.35 -7.09
CA LYS A 176 7.51 0.40 -6.03
C LYS A 176 7.28 -0.49 -4.81
N THR A 177 7.40 0.09 -3.62
CA THR A 177 7.02 -0.57 -2.36
C THR A 177 5.80 0.14 -1.77
N LYS A 178 4.82 -0.63 -1.26
CA LYS A 178 3.67 -0.12 -0.53
C LYS A 178 3.48 -0.87 0.79
N THR A 179 3.12 -0.14 1.82
CA THR A 179 2.51 -0.71 3.02
C THR A 179 1.03 -0.97 2.74
N LEU A 180 0.64 -2.24 2.78
CA LEU A 180 -0.72 -2.72 2.55
C LEU A 180 -1.63 -2.45 3.75
N GLY A 181 -1.05 -2.32 4.94
CA GLY A 181 -1.74 -1.94 6.17
C GLY A 181 -0.81 -2.03 7.37
N THR A 182 -1.15 -1.27 8.41
CA THR A 182 -0.44 -1.28 9.70
C THR A 182 -1.44 -1.56 10.80
N TYR A 183 -1.17 -2.60 11.59
CA TYR A 183 -2.13 -3.17 12.54
C TYR A 183 -1.54 -3.19 13.94
N LYS A 184 -2.32 -2.71 14.92
CA LYS A 184 -1.89 -2.70 16.32
C LYS A 184 -1.95 -4.09 16.91
N ALA A 185 -0.90 -4.47 17.62
CA ALA A 185 -0.83 -5.73 18.33
C ALA A 185 -0.08 -5.59 19.65
N VAL A 186 -0.22 -6.61 20.48
CA VAL A 186 0.48 -6.74 21.75
C VAL A 186 1.37 -7.96 21.67
N ALA A 187 2.65 -7.78 21.92
CA ALA A 187 3.65 -8.83 21.95
C ALA A 187 3.87 -9.32 23.40
N GLY A 188 3.77 -10.64 23.64
CA GLY A 188 4.05 -11.23 24.96
C GLY A 188 2.83 -11.38 25.86
N GLY A 189 3.00 -11.21 27.18
CA GLY A 189 1.90 -11.31 28.15
C GLY A 189 2.08 -12.33 29.27
N PHE A 190 2.76 -13.45 29.03
CA PHE A 190 3.00 -14.48 30.07
C PHE A 190 4.33 -15.21 29.85
N GLY A 191 4.87 -15.81 30.93
CA GLY A 191 6.10 -16.60 30.88
C GLY A 191 7.31 -15.81 30.36
N ASN A 192 7.81 -16.19 29.19
CA ASN A 192 9.02 -15.60 28.59
C ASN A 192 8.77 -14.25 27.88
N GLY A 193 7.59 -13.64 28.01
CA GLY A 193 7.34 -12.30 27.46
C GLY A 193 7.35 -12.20 25.93
N ALA A 194 7.49 -11.00 25.38
CA ALA A 194 7.47 -10.72 23.92
C ALA A 194 8.52 -11.54 23.12
N PRO A 195 8.28 -11.89 21.84
CA PRO A 195 9.29 -12.51 20.95
C PRO A 195 10.63 -11.76 20.99
N GLU A 196 11.77 -12.45 20.87
CA GLU A 196 13.08 -11.79 20.69
C GLU A 196 13.08 -10.97 19.40
N ASN A 197 13.87 -9.91 19.38
CA ASN A 197 14.13 -9.17 18.15
C ASN A 197 14.97 -10.03 17.19
N GLY A 198 14.74 -9.87 15.90
CA GLY A 198 15.45 -10.62 14.87
C GLY A 198 14.57 -10.96 13.68
N ASP A 199 15.10 -11.83 12.82
CA ASP A 199 14.44 -12.25 11.61
C ASP A 199 13.65 -13.55 11.82
N TYR A 200 12.45 -13.56 11.27
CA TYR A 200 11.48 -14.63 11.34
C TYR A 200 10.88 -14.87 9.95
N THR A 201 10.11 -15.94 9.83
CA THR A 201 9.16 -16.14 8.75
C THR A 201 7.75 -16.30 9.29
N ILE A 202 6.77 -15.77 8.55
CA ILE A 202 5.36 -16.03 8.78
C ILE A 202 4.88 -17.09 7.79
N SER A 203 4.22 -18.13 8.30
CA SER A 203 3.74 -19.27 7.50
C SER A 203 2.47 -19.91 8.09
N ASN A 204 1.97 -20.95 7.41
CA ASN A 204 0.99 -21.91 7.95
C ASN A 204 -0.28 -21.27 8.53
N TYR A 205 -1.08 -20.64 7.67
CA TYR A 205 -2.41 -20.15 8.04
C TYR A 205 -3.32 -21.30 8.49
N LEU A 206 -3.93 -21.13 9.67
CA LEU A 206 -5.02 -21.97 10.14
C LEU A 206 -6.23 -21.10 10.48
N ASP A 207 -7.39 -21.48 9.97
CA ASP A 207 -8.66 -20.88 10.36
C ASP A 207 -9.03 -21.34 11.78
N ARG A 208 -9.01 -20.40 12.73
CA ARG A 208 -9.41 -20.61 14.14
C ARG A 208 -10.81 -20.08 14.42
N GLY A 209 -11.55 -19.72 13.37
CA GLY A 209 -12.93 -19.30 13.37
C GLY A 209 -13.90 -20.40 13.78
N PRO A 210 -15.17 -20.08 14.06
CA PRO A 210 -16.20 -21.06 14.43
C PRO A 210 -16.45 -22.13 13.35
N LYS A 211 -16.11 -21.85 12.10
CA LYS A 211 -16.27 -22.77 10.96
C LYS A 211 -14.99 -23.56 10.62
N GLY A 212 -13.87 -23.24 11.27
CA GLY A 212 -12.57 -23.86 11.05
C GLY A 212 -12.14 -24.75 12.21
N LEU A 213 -10.82 -24.83 12.43
CA LEU A 213 -10.20 -25.48 13.59
C LEU A 213 -10.31 -24.56 14.81
N TYR A 214 -11.55 -24.39 15.28
CA TYR A 214 -11.92 -23.43 16.30
C TYR A 214 -11.01 -23.49 17.53
N ASN A 215 -10.54 -22.31 17.95
CA ASN A 215 -9.78 -22.15 19.17
C ASN A 215 -10.21 -20.83 19.85
N LYS A 216 -10.80 -20.94 21.04
CA LYS A 216 -11.27 -19.79 21.83
C LYS A 216 -10.17 -18.77 22.14
N GLY A 217 -8.92 -19.22 22.34
CA GLY A 217 -7.76 -18.37 22.63
C GLY A 217 -7.10 -17.76 21.41
N MET A 218 -7.56 -18.06 20.19
CA MET A 218 -7.07 -17.48 18.94
C MET A 218 -8.24 -16.96 18.10
N ASN A 219 -9.30 -16.52 18.76
CA ASN A 219 -10.52 -16.05 18.16
C ASN A 219 -11.04 -14.82 18.91
N ARG A 220 -11.46 -13.80 18.17
CA ARG A 220 -12.07 -12.60 18.71
C ARG A 220 -13.15 -12.11 17.78
N ASP A 221 -14.31 -11.77 18.33
CA ASP A 221 -15.48 -11.29 17.58
C ASP A 221 -15.88 -12.22 16.41
N GLY A 222 -15.67 -13.53 16.56
CA GLY A 222 -15.94 -14.53 15.53
C GLY A 222 -14.84 -14.67 14.46
N ILE A 223 -13.83 -13.81 14.48
CA ILE A 223 -12.67 -13.85 13.59
C ILE A 223 -11.55 -14.61 14.29
N GLY A 224 -11.21 -15.79 13.76
CA GLY A 224 -10.12 -16.61 14.30
C GLY A 224 -9.10 -16.96 13.25
N PHE A 225 -7.82 -16.73 13.55
CA PHE A 225 -6.71 -17.13 12.71
C PHE A 225 -5.49 -17.44 13.56
N SER A 226 -4.60 -18.26 13.02
CA SER A 226 -3.23 -18.35 13.53
C SER A 226 -2.26 -18.50 12.38
N TYR A 227 -1.14 -17.80 12.47
CA TYR A 227 0.02 -17.97 11.60
C TYR A 227 1.23 -18.34 12.45
N ASN A 228 2.05 -19.27 11.98
CA ASN A 228 3.31 -19.58 12.63
C ASN A 228 4.27 -18.40 12.44
N LEU A 229 5.00 -18.06 13.50
CA LEU A 229 6.09 -17.09 13.52
C LEU A 229 7.37 -17.84 13.85
N ASP A 230 8.12 -18.21 12.81
CA ASP A 230 9.24 -19.15 12.92
C ASP A 230 10.57 -18.38 12.91
N PRO A 231 11.38 -18.43 13.98
CA PRO A 231 12.65 -17.68 14.06
C PRO A 231 13.69 -18.24 13.09
N LEU A 232 14.48 -17.34 12.49
CA LEU A 232 15.61 -17.67 11.60
C LEU A 232 16.98 -17.62 12.33
N PHE A 233 16.95 -17.63 13.66
CA PHE A 233 18.11 -17.60 14.53
C PHE A 233 17.95 -18.61 15.68
N ASP A 234 19.05 -18.92 16.37
CA ASP A 234 19.02 -19.86 17.49
C ASP A 234 18.27 -19.28 18.70
N THR A 235 17.20 -19.95 19.11
CA THR A 235 16.41 -19.57 20.29
C THR A 235 15.81 -20.81 20.94
N GLY A 236 15.66 -20.75 22.27
CA GLY A 236 14.94 -21.76 23.05
C GLY A 236 13.41 -21.65 22.94
N ARG A 237 12.89 -20.79 22.07
CA ARG A 237 11.45 -20.53 21.93
C ARG A 237 10.88 -21.14 20.67
N THR A 238 9.68 -21.67 20.83
CA THR A 238 8.95 -22.37 19.77
C THR A 238 7.47 -22.03 19.87
N LEU A 239 6.72 -22.37 18.83
CA LEU A 239 5.25 -22.21 18.76
C LEU A 239 4.77 -20.75 18.90
N LEU A 240 5.61 -19.80 18.51
CA LEU A 240 5.24 -18.38 18.42
C LEU A 240 4.28 -18.19 17.24
N ARG A 241 3.30 -17.28 17.41
CA ARG A 241 2.23 -17.09 16.43
C ARG A 241 1.73 -15.66 16.36
N PHE A 242 1.11 -15.33 15.23
CA PHE A 242 0.16 -14.23 15.09
C PHE A 242 -1.26 -14.74 15.32
N HIS A 243 -2.08 -14.06 16.14
CA HIS A 243 -3.47 -14.43 16.39
C HIS A 243 -4.35 -13.23 16.83
N PRO A 244 -5.69 -13.28 16.69
CA PRO A 244 -6.58 -12.12 16.86
C PRO A 244 -7.09 -11.85 18.28
N ASP A 245 -6.60 -12.54 19.31
CA ASP A 245 -7.14 -12.43 20.68
C ASP A 245 -6.93 -11.05 21.35
N GLY A 246 -6.20 -10.13 20.71
CA GLY A 246 -5.75 -8.85 21.26
C GLY A 246 -4.96 -8.98 22.55
N ASN A 247 -4.43 -10.17 22.79
CA ASN A 247 -3.59 -10.54 23.92
C ASN A 247 -4.16 -10.05 25.27
N LYS A 248 -5.39 -10.49 25.64
CA LYS A 248 -5.76 -10.51 27.06
C LYS A 248 -4.69 -11.33 27.77
N GLU A 249 -3.93 -10.70 28.67
CA GLU A 249 -2.77 -11.24 29.40
C GLU A 249 -2.75 -12.78 29.47
N GLY A 250 -1.83 -13.45 28.77
CA GLY A 250 -1.76 -14.91 28.88
C GLY A 250 -1.02 -15.70 27.80
N THR A 251 -0.67 -15.14 26.63
CA THR A 251 0.03 -15.95 25.63
C THR A 251 1.52 -16.03 25.92
N LEU A 252 2.08 -17.24 25.79
CA LEU A 252 3.51 -17.49 25.95
C LEU A 252 4.27 -16.94 24.73
N GLY A 253 4.31 -15.61 24.64
CA GLY A 253 5.19 -14.91 23.73
C GLY A 253 4.75 -14.74 22.30
N CYS A 254 3.47 -14.90 22.00
CA CYS A 254 2.93 -14.63 20.68
C CYS A 254 2.69 -13.12 20.47
N ILE A 255 2.24 -12.76 19.26
CA ILE A 255 1.78 -11.40 18.94
C ILE A 255 0.27 -11.46 18.69
N GLY A 256 -0.48 -10.87 19.62
CA GLY A 256 -1.93 -10.82 19.62
C GLY A 256 -2.46 -9.52 19.05
N PHE A 257 -3.20 -9.58 17.95
CA PHE A 257 -3.75 -8.42 17.25
C PHE A 257 -5.00 -7.89 17.94
N ALA A 258 -5.01 -6.59 18.23
CA ALA A 258 -6.16 -5.92 18.81
C ALA A 258 -6.97 -5.24 17.70
N GLY A 259 -8.29 -5.37 17.74
CA GLY A 259 -9.16 -4.76 16.75
C GLY A 259 -10.60 -5.27 16.86
N ASN A 260 -11.49 -4.63 16.10
CA ASN A 260 -12.83 -5.16 15.86
C ASN A 260 -12.79 -6.19 14.71
N ALA A 261 -13.91 -6.85 14.46
CA ALA A 261 -14.02 -7.86 13.40
C ALA A 261 -13.58 -7.36 12.01
N MET A 262 -13.76 -6.07 11.71
CA MET A 262 -13.37 -5.48 10.42
C MET A 262 -11.84 -5.44 10.28
N ILE A 263 -11.14 -4.85 11.24
CA ILE A 263 -9.66 -4.75 11.24
C ILE A 263 -9.02 -6.14 11.22
N LEU A 264 -9.54 -7.07 12.02
CA LEU A 264 -9.00 -8.43 12.10
C LEU A 264 -9.23 -9.21 10.79
N THR A 265 -10.36 -8.97 10.13
CA THR A 265 -10.66 -9.55 8.81
C THR A 265 -9.74 -8.98 7.75
N GLU A 266 -9.53 -7.66 7.72
CA GLU A 266 -8.65 -6.97 6.79
C GLU A 266 -7.20 -7.46 6.92
N PHE A 267 -6.70 -7.56 8.16
CA PHE A 267 -5.38 -8.13 8.44
C PHE A 267 -5.25 -9.55 7.90
N ARG A 268 -6.17 -10.45 8.27
CA ARG A 268 -6.16 -11.86 7.87
C ARG A 268 -6.19 -11.99 6.35
N ASP A 269 -7.09 -11.26 5.71
CA ASP A 269 -7.29 -11.37 4.25
C ASP A 269 -6.09 -10.79 3.51
N THR A 270 -5.52 -9.69 3.98
CA THR A 270 -4.28 -9.11 3.42
C THR A 270 -3.09 -10.07 3.60
N LEU A 271 -2.90 -10.64 4.79
CA LEU A 271 -1.81 -11.58 5.03
C LEU A 271 -1.98 -12.88 4.22
N ASN A 272 -3.20 -13.39 4.09
CA ASN A 272 -3.51 -14.52 3.22
C ASN A 272 -3.26 -14.20 1.74
N SER A 273 -3.41 -12.94 1.33
CA SER A 273 -3.06 -12.45 -0.01
C SER A 273 -1.56 -12.55 -0.24
N MET A 274 -0.77 -12.08 0.71
CA MET A 274 0.69 -12.16 0.66
C MET A 274 1.17 -13.61 0.64
N LEU A 275 0.51 -14.51 1.38
CA LEU A 275 0.85 -15.94 1.39
C LEU A 275 0.58 -16.66 0.06
N LYS A 276 -0.19 -16.05 -0.85
CA LYS A 276 -0.34 -16.54 -2.23
C LYS A 276 0.79 -16.09 -3.14
N VAL A 277 1.47 -14.99 -2.79
CA VAL A 277 2.66 -14.50 -3.50
C VAL A 277 3.86 -15.36 -3.11
N ASP A 278 4.10 -15.51 -1.81
CA ASP A 278 5.13 -16.38 -1.26
C ASP A 278 4.56 -17.23 -0.12
N LYS A 279 4.86 -18.53 -0.10
CA LYS A 279 4.39 -19.45 0.94
C LYS A 279 4.92 -19.11 2.33
N THR A 280 6.04 -18.40 2.39
CA THR A 280 6.68 -17.93 3.62
C THR A 280 7.03 -16.46 3.49
N ILE A 281 6.66 -15.65 4.46
CA ILE A 281 6.85 -14.20 4.38
C ILE A 281 7.97 -13.78 5.34
N PRO A 282 9.07 -13.19 4.83
CA PRO A 282 10.11 -12.59 5.68
C PRO A 282 9.52 -11.58 6.65
N THR A 283 9.84 -11.73 7.94
CA THR A 283 9.29 -10.92 9.02
C THR A 283 10.41 -10.45 9.93
N ASN A 284 10.60 -9.15 10.06
CA ASN A 284 11.56 -8.59 11.01
C ASN A 284 10.84 -8.07 12.26
N ILE A 285 11.36 -8.40 13.43
CA ILE A 285 10.84 -7.93 14.72
C ILE A 285 11.87 -7.04 15.40
N ASN A 286 11.47 -5.81 15.71
CA ASN A 286 12.27 -4.84 16.43
C ASN A 286 11.44 -4.12 17.50
N ILE A 287 11.43 -4.68 18.71
CA ILE A 287 10.77 -4.10 19.87
C ILE A 287 11.81 -3.42 20.75
N THR A 288 11.65 -2.12 20.96
CA THR A 288 12.57 -1.31 21.76
C THR A 288 12.50 -1.72 23.23
N ASN A 289 13.66 -1.82 23.90
CA ASN A 289 13.81 -2.26 25.29
C ASN A 289 13.35 -3.70 25.57
N ASN A 290 13.36 -4.56 24.55
CA ASN A 290 13.06 -5.98 24.72
C ASN A 290 14.15 -6.69 25.54
N PRO A 291 13.82 -7.27 26.71
CA PRO A 291 14.82 -7.90 27.58
C PRO A 291 15.42 -9.20 27.03
N ASN A 292 14.90 -9.73 25.90
CA ASN A 292 15.33 -10.98 25.25
C ASN A 292 15.32 -12.19 26.22
N ASN A 293 14.12 -12.66 26.52
CA ASN A 293 13.89 -13.77 27.45
C ASN A 293 13.87 -15.12 26.70
N ASN A 294 15.01 -15.80 26.65
CA ASN A 294 15.27 -16.96 25.77
C ASN A 294 14.63 -18.31 26.20
N GLY A 295 13.35 -18.33 26.58
CA GLY A 295 12.62 -19.59 26.75
C GLY A 295 12.73 -20.25 28.13
N ARG A 296 12.13 -21.44 28.27
CA ARG A 296 11.86 -22.17 29.54
C ARG A 296 13.10 -22.61 30.34
N SER A 297 14.30 -22.52 29.80
CA SER A 297 15.54 -22.99 30.46
C SER A 297 16.14 -21.98 31.45
N GLY A 298 15.65 -20.73 31.46
CA GLY A 298 16.21 -19.65 32.28
C GLY A 298 17.64 -19.25 31.91
N LYS A 299 18.24 -19.86 30.88
CA LYS A 299 19.61 -19.59 30.44
C LYS A 299 19.56 -18.57 29.32
N LYS A 300 20.05 -17.36 29.60
CA LYS A 300 20.26 -16.30 28.60
C LYS A 300 21.30 -16.82 27.60
N LEU A 301 20.91 -17.09 26.35
CA LEU A 301 21.90 -17.32 25.30
C LEU A 301 22.54 -15.97 24.95
N PRO A 302 23.83 -15.95 24.57
CA PRO A 302 24.50 -14.73 24.15
C PRO A 302 23.74 -14.07 23.00
N LYS A 303 23.75 -12.74 22.99
CA LYS A 303 23.02 -11.92 22.01
C LYS A 303 23.55 -12.21 20.61
N VAL A 304 22.65 -12.48 19.67
CA VAL A 304 22.97 -12.29 18.26
C VAL A 304 22.64 -10.83 17.96
N ASN A 305 23.67 -10.05 17.64
CA ASN A 305 23.62 -8.62 17.28
C ASN A 305 23.51 -7.60 18.44
N GLU A 306 24.41 -7.69 19.41
CA GLU A 306 25.00 -6.47 20.01
C GLU A 306 26.27 -6.07 19.27
#